data_AF-A0A517WV04-F1
#
_entry.id   AF-A0A517WV04-F1
#
_cell.length_a   1.000
_cell.length_b   1.000
_cell.length_c   1.000
_cell.angle_alpha   90.00
_cell.angle_beta   90.00
_cell.angle_gamma   90.00
#
_symmetry.space_group_name_H-M   'P 1'
#
loop_
_entity.id
_entity.type
_entity.pdbx_description
1 polymer ?
#
loop_
_entity_poly.entity_id
_entity_poly.type
_entity_poly.pdbx_seq_one_letter_code
_entity_poly.pdbx_strand_id
1 'polypeptide(L)'
;MEVLKKGTPRHKHRFIFDAELANSLVIKKWQLRSEEKYDSDPNPKLTALSYLQSILKCSQKSHYLITVSELEKASKYRSKKGIFWNIRDLQHLDTNYFEIFNDKGMSRLAAVVNLENISSGDSTDLILNWGISMILLTDMKLKYVTPEIEKWISTNTKSSFGYNYDLAANTLLNNRNMAILRYFPADNGSNEQIAIIGDDSFINDEVAHCISSIAEDK
;
A
#
# COMPACT_ATOMS: atom_id res chain seq x y z
N MET A 1 16.96 -8.37 6.52
CA MET A 1 16.49 -7.18 5.79
C MET A 1 17.32 -6.98 4.53
N GLU A 2 16.69 -6.74 3.38
CA GLU A 2 17.37 -6.35 2.12
C GLU A 2 17.06 -4.88 1.81
N VAL A 3 18.04 -4.11 1.32
CA VAL A 3 17.90 -2.68 1.01
C VAL A 3 18.26 -2.41 -0.46
N LEU A 4 17.31 -1.84 -1.21
CA LEU A 4 17.52 -1.37 -2.59
C LEU A 4 17.59 0.16 -2.58
N LYS A 5 18.60 0.71 -3.26
CA LYS A 5 18.87 2.15 -3.34
C LYS A 5 18.94 2.62 -4.79
N LYS A 6 19.14 3.92 -5.00
CA LYS A 6 19.44 4.46 -6.34
C LYS A 6 20.53 3.66 -7.05
N GLY A 7 20.34 3.47 -8.36
CA GLY A 7 21.25 2.69 -9.20
C GLY A 7 20.92 1.19 -9.21
N THR A 8 20.00 0.74 -8.35
CA THR A 8 19.39 -0.58 -8.50
C THR A 8 18.61 -0.61 -9.82
N PRO A 9 18.87 -1.57 -10.72
CA PRO A 9 18.12 -1.68 -11.96
C PRO A 9 16.61 -1.86 -11.71
N ARG A 10 15.77 -1.10 -12.42
CA ARG A 10 14.29 -1.11 -12.27
C ARG A 10 13.68 -2.51 -12.25
N HIS A 11 14.17 -3.42 -13.08
CA HIS A 11 13.66 -4.80 -13.15
C HIS A 11 13.79 -5.58 -11.83
N LYS A 12 14.69 -5.18 -10.92
CA LYS A 12 14.88 -5.84 -9.61
C LYS A 12 13.80 -5.48 -8.59
N HIS A 13 13.07 -4.38 -8.78
CA HIS A 13 12.03 -3.94 -7.85
C HIS A 13 10.71 -3.56 -8.51
N ARG A 14 10.57 -3.64 -9.84
CA ARG A 14 9.35 -3.25 -10.56
C ARG A 14 8.06 -3.89 -10.03
N PHE A 15 8.15 -5.10 -9.47
CA PHE A 15 7.01 -5.77 -8.85
C PHE A 15 6.57 -5.08 -7.54
N ILE A 16 7.54 -4.55 -6.80
CA ILE A 16 7.37 -3.90 -5.50
C ILE A 16 7.09 -2.40 -5.65
N PHE A 17 7.71 -1.74 -6.61
CA PHE A 17 7.54 -0.32 -6.87
C PHE A 17 8.10 -0.01 -8.26
N ASP A 18 7.21 0.23 -9.23
CA ASP A 18 7.59 0.37 -10.64
C ASP A 18 7.98 1.81 -11.00
N ALA A 19 8.95 2.36 -10.28
CA ALA A 19 9.49 3.70 -10.51
C ALA A 19 11.01 3.71 -10.33
N GLU A 20 11.69 4.64 -10.99
CA GLU A 20 13.12 4.84 -10.75
C GLU A 20 13.38 5.39 -9.34
N LEU A 21 14.30 4.77 -8.60
CA LEU A 21 14.69 5.22 -7.26
C LEU A 21 15.70 6.37 -7.37
N ALA A 22 15.34 7.55 -6.86
CA ALA A 22 16.28 8.66 -6.69
C ALA A 22 17.11 8.54 -5.40
N ASN A 23 18.06 9.45 -5.19
CA ASN A 23 19.15 9.31 -4.21
C ASN A 23 18.71 8.95 -2.78
N SER A 24 17.64 9.56 -2.26
CA SER A 24 17.21 9.37 -0.86
C SER A 24 16.10 8.34 -0.69
N LEU A 25 15.45 7.90 -1.77
CA LEU A 25 14.45 6.84 -1.69
C LEU A 25 15.10 5.47 -1.64
N VAL A 26 14.64 4.67 -0.69
CA VAL A 26 15.06 3.29 -0.52
C VAL A 26 13.85 2.37 -0.48
N ILE A 27 14.04 1.13 -0.92
CA ILE A 27 13.11 0.04 -0.68
C ILE A 27 13.78 -0.90 0.32
N LYS A 28 13.17 -1.09 1.49
CA LYS A 28 13.61 -2.11 2.45
C LYS A 28 12.61 -3.24 2.50
N LYS A 29 13.12 -4.47 2.48
CA LYS A 29 12.31 -5.69 2.47
C LYS A 29 12.60 -6.54 3.69
N TRP A 30 11.55 -7.10 4.26
CA TRP A 30 11.60 -8.09 5.32
C TRP A 30 10.80 -9.30 4.90
N GLN A 31 11.37 -10.47 5.14
CA GLN A 31 10.65 -11.73 5.07
C GLN A 31 9.91 -11.92 6.40
N LEU A 32 8.63 -12.29 6.32
CA LEU A 32 7.80 -12.57 7.50
C LEU A 32 7.75 -14.08 7.77
N ARG A 33 7.49 -14.87 6.72
CA ARG A 33 7.41 -16.33 6.78
C ARG A 33 7.98 -16.93 5.51
N SER A 34 8.51 -18.16 5.62
CA SER A 34 8.75 -18.97 4.42
C SER A 34 7.43 -19.37 3.77
N GLU A 35 7.46 -19.77 2.50
CA GLU A 35 6.28 -20.29 1.80
C GLU A 35 5.68 -21.50 2.54
N GLU A 36 6.49 -22.41 3.06
CA GLU A 36 6.00 -23.58 3.82
C GLU A 36 5.30 -23.17 5.13
N LYS A 37 5.86 -22.17 5.85
CA LYS A 37 5.23 -21.60 7.06
C LYS A 37 3.92 -20.85 6.72
N TYR A 38 3.83 -20.26 5.53
CA TYR A 38 2.62 -19.59 5.07
C TYR A 38 1.53 -20.59 4.68
N ASP A 39 1.87 -21.61 3.91
CA ASP A 39 0.94 -22.64 3.42
C ASP A 39 0.41 -23.56 4.52
N SER A 40 1.20 -23.75 5.58
CA SER A 40 0.80 -24.52 6.77
C SER A 40 -0.08 -23.74 7.75
N ASP A 41 -0.22 -22.42 7.60
CA ASP A 41 -1.10 -21.61 8.44
C ASP A 41 -2.57 -21.85 8.05
N PRO A 42 -3.46 -22.24 8.98
CA PRO A 42 -4.87 -22.42 8.67
C PRO A 42 -5.59 -21.12 8.27
N ASN A 43 -5.06 -19.95 8.64
CA ASN A 43 -5.66 -18.64 8.36
C ASN A 43 -4.58 -17.61 7.94
N PRO A 44 -3.87 -17.82 6.82
CA PRO A 44 -2.66 -17.06 6.49
C PRO A 44 -2.91 -15.56 6.33
N LYS A 45 -4.09 -15.18 5.84
CA LYS A 45 -4.51 -13.78 5.66
C LYS A 45 -4.79 -13.07 6.98
N LEU A 46 -5.45 -13.74 7.94
CA LEU A 46 -5.71 -13.15 9.26
C LEU A 46 -4.40 -12.95 10.02
N THR A 47 -3.49 -13.93 9.92
CA THR A 47 -2.14 -13.82 10.46
C THR A 47 -1.38 -12.65 9.83
N ALA A 48 -1.42 -12.51 8.50
CA ALA A 48 -0.79 -11.38 7.79
C ALA A 48 -1.37 -10.02 8.21
N LEU A 49 -2.69 -9.92 8.36
CA LEU A 49 -3.33 -8.71 8.86
C LEU A 49 -2.90 -8.39 10.30
N SER A 50 -2.72 -9.40 11.15
CA SER A 50 -2.25 -9.20 12.52
C SER A 50 -0.82 -8.65 12.57
N TYR A 51 0.06 -9.07 11.64
CA TYR A 51 1.40 -8.50 11.50
C TYR A 51 1.32 -7.04 11.08
N LEU A 52 0.51 -6.72 10.07
CA LEU A 52 0.31 -5.35 9.63
C LEU A 52 -0.22 -4.48 10.78
N GLN A 53 -1.29 -4.89 11.47
CA GLN A 53 -1.83 -4.15 12.62
C GLN A 53 -0.76 -3.90 13.69
N SER A 54 0.09 -4.89 13.97
CA SER A 54 1.19 -4.75 14.94
C SER A 54 2.26 -3.75 14.46
N ILE A 55 2.64 -3.78 13.18
CA ILE A 55 3.57 -2.81 12.58
C ILE A 55 2.99 -1.40 12.63
N LEU A 56 1.74 -1.23 12.20
CA LEU A 56 1.06 0.07 12.13
C LEU A 56 0.93 0.69 13.52
N LYS A 57 0.51 -0.10 14.52
CA LYS A 57 0.42 0.34 15.91
C LYS A 57 1.78 0.70 16.50
N CYS A 58 2.82 -0.09 16.23
CA CYS A 58 4.17 0.16 16.72
C CYS A 58 4.78 1.43 16.10
N SER A 59 4.50 1.70 14.83
CA SER A 59 5.11 2.83 14.09
C SER A 59 4.73 4.21 14.61
N GLN A 60 3.64 4.32 15.39
CA GLN A 60 3.08 5.60 15.86
C GLN A 60 2.80 6.64 14.75
N LYS A 61 2.74 6.20 13.49
CA LYS A 61 2.40 7.04 12.34
C LYS A 61 0.92 6.93 12.01
N SER A 62 0.35 8.00 11.45
CA SER A 62 -0.94 7.88 10.78
C SER A 62 -0.78 6.96 9.57
N HIS A 63 -1.75 6.07 9.40
CA HIS A 63 -1.69 5.02 8.39
C HIS A 63 -2.97 4.99 7.57
N TYR A 64 -2.81 5.11 6.26
CA TYR A 64 -3.92 5.21 5.32
C TYR A 64 -3.88 4.09 4.29
N LEU A 65 -4.99 3.37 4.13
CA LEU A 65 -5.16 2.48 2.98
C LEU A 65 -5.46 3.35 1.77
N ILE A 66 -4.61 3.27 0.76
CA ILE A 66 -4.89 3.76 -0.58
C ILE A 66 -5.37 2.56 -1.37
N THR A 67 -6.54 2.66 -1.99
CA THR A 67 -7.08 1.57 -2.80
C THR A 67 -7.84 2.09 -3.99
N VAL A 68 -7.82 1.32 -5.08
CA VAL A 68 -8.39 1.69 -6.36
C VAL A 68 -9.14 0.55 -7.00
N SER A 69 -10.15 0.91 -7.79
CA SER A 69 -10.89 -0.02 -8.62
C SER A 69 -10.22 -0.21 -9.99
N GLU A 70 -10.69 -1.21 -10.72
CA GLU A 70 -10.37 -1.32 -12.13
C GLU A 70 -10.90 -0.13 -12.93
N LEU A 71 -10.26 0.12 -14.06
CA LEU A 71 -10.68 1.18 -14.96
C LEU A 71 -11.88 0.70 -15.78
N GLU A 72 -13.03 1.33 -15.57
CA GLU A 72 -14.31 0.90 -16.14
C GLU A 72 -15.07 2.07 -16.76
N LYS A 73 -16.10 1.77 -17.55
CA LYS A 73 -16.98 2.82 -18.10
C LYS A 73 -17.64 3.62 -16.97
N ALA A 74 -17.51 4.94 -17.01
CA ALA A 74 -18.11 5.80 -16.02
C ALA A 74 -19.64 5.66 -15.99
N SER A 75 -20.22 5.61 -14.79
CA SER A 75 -21.68 5.62 -14.62
C SER A 75 -22.06 6.23 -13.26
N LYS A 76 -23.18 6.95 -13.22
CA LYS A 76 -23.71 7.53 -11.97
C LYS A 76 -23.94 6.48 -10.89
N TYR A 77 -24.31 5.26 -11.28
CA TYR A 77 -24.51 4.14 -10.35
C TYR A 77 -23.20 3.73 -9.67
N ARG A 78 -22.12 3.61 -10.44
CA ARG A 78 -20.79 3.26 -9.92
C ARG A 78 -20.24 4.35 -8.99
N SER A 79 -20.30 5.61 -9.40
CA SER A 79 -19.88 6.74 -8.55
C SER A 79 -20.66 6.79 -7.24
N LYS A 80 -21.96 6.49 -7.26
CA LYS A 80 -22.78 6.43 -6.03
C LYS A 80 -22.43 5.24 -5.14
N LYS A 81 -22.13 4.08 -5.72
CA LYS A 81 -21.77 2.89 -4.96
C LYS A 81 -20.42 3.03 -4.25
N GLY A 82 -19.47 3.66 -4.92
CA GLY A 82 -18.10 3.76 -4.41
C GLY A 82 -17.38 2.41 -4.39
N ILE A 83 -16.14 2.41 -3.91
CA ILE A 83 -15.26 1.25 -3.88
C ILE A 83 -15.61 0.25 -2.75
N PHE A 84 -16.25 0.70 -1.67
CA PHE A 84 -16.55 -0.13 -0.49
C PHE A 84 -18.02 -0.54 -0.37
N TRP A 85 -18.80 -0.48 -1.44
CA TRP A 85 -20.24 -0.80 -1.38
C TRP A 85 -20.56 -2.13 -0.66
N ASN A 86 -19.68 -3.13 -0.78
CA ASN A 86 -19.82 -4.45 -0.16
C ASN A 86 -18.85 -4.71 1.00
N ILE A 87 -18.07 -3.72 1.46
CA ILE A 87 -17.02 -3.90 2.47
C ILE A 87 -17.41 -3.11 3.72
N ARG A 88 -18.22 -3.73 4.58
CA ARG A 88 -18.95 -3.04 5.66
C ARG A 88 -18.04 -2.43 6.72
N ASP A 89 -16.96 -3.13 7.06
CA ASP A 89 -15.99 -2.70 8.06
C ASP A 89 -15.23 -1.42 7.65
N LEU A 90 -15.01 -1.19 6.35
CA LEU A 90 -14.41 0.07 5.87
C LEU A 90 -15.41 1.23 5.74
N GLN A 91 -16.71 0.95 5.60
CA GLN A 91 -17.73 2.01 5.42
C GLN A 91 -17.86 2.94 6.64
N HIS A 92 -17.42 2.49 7.82
CA HIS A 92 -17.50 3.25 9.07
C HIS A 92 -16.21 4.03 9.39
N LEU A 93 -15.15 3.86 8.59
CA LEU A 93 -13.87 4.53 8.80
C LEU A 93 -13.83 5.89 8.10
N ASP A 94 -13.02 6.80 8.64
CA ASP A 94 -12.77 8.11 8.01
C ASP A 94 -12.13 7.90 6.64
N THR A 95 -12.85 8.31 5.60
CA THR A 95 -12.53 7.96 4.21
C THR A 95 -12.78 9.13 3.28
N ASN A 96 -11.79 9.42 2.43
CA ASN A 96 -11.96 10.29 1.27
C ASN A 96 -12.08 9.45 0.00
N TYR A 97 -13.21 9.61 -0.69
CA TYR A 97 -13.48 8.99 -1.99
C TYR A 97 -13.25 9.98 -3.12
N PHE A 98 -12.71 9.51 -4.23
CA PHE A 98 -12.57 10.30 -5.44
C PHE A 98 -12.59 9.42 -6.69
N GLU A 99 -12.80 10.05 -7.84
CA GLU A 99 -12.93 9.38 -9.13
C GLU A 99 -12.07 10.11 -10.16
N ILE A 100 -11.16 9.38 -10.81
CA ILE A 100 -10.31 9.92 -11.86
C ILE A 100 -10.80 9.42 -13.22
N PHE A 101 -10.94 10.33 -14.16
CA PHE A 101 -11.42 10.07 -15.51
C PHE A 101 -10.27 10.06 -16.51
N ASN A 102 -10.44 9.32 -17.60
CA ASN A 102 -9.61 9.45 -18.78
C ASN A 102 -10.41 10.05 -19.96
N ASP A 103 -9.68 10.39 -21.03
CA ASP A 103 -10.25 11.02 -22.22
C ASP A 103 -11.22 10.12 -23.00
N LYS A 104 -11.31 8.82 -22.64
CA LYS A 104 -12.20 7.84 -23.27
C LYS A 104 -13.51 7.64 -22.50
N GLY A 105 -13.79 8.47 -21.50
CA GLY A 105 -14.98 8.36 -20.67
C GLY A 105 -14.98 7.14 -19.74
N MET A 106 -13.81 6.57 -19.47
CA MET A 106 -13.62 5.57 -18.43
C MET A 106 -13.14 6.24 -17.15
N SER A 107 -13.41 5.61 -16.02
CA SER A 107 -13.03 6.14 -14.72
C SER A 107 -12.57 5.08 -13.75
N ARG A 108 -11.73 5.49 -12.81
CA ARG A 108 -11.23 4.68 -11.70
C ARG A 108 -11.70 5.32 -10.41
N LEU A 109 -12.49 4.59 -9.63
CA LEU A 109 -12.78 4.96 -8.25
C LEU A 109 -11.57 4.66 -7.39
N ALA A 110 -11.32 5.55 -6.43
CA ALA A 110 -10.27 5.41 -5.45
C ALA A 110 -10.77 5.87 -4.07
N ALA A 111 -10.10 5.38 -3.04
CA ALA A 111 -10.33 5.82 -1.67
C ALA A 111 -9.02 5.88 -0.88
N VAL A 112 -8.96 6.83 0.05
CA VAL A 112 -7.95 6.91 1.10
C VAL A 112 -8.66 6.76 2.44
N VAL A 113 -8.37 5.68 3.17
CA VAL A 113 -9.07 5.27 4.40
C VAL A 113 -8.14 5.33 5.58
N ASN A 114 -8.56 5.94 6.68
CA ASN A 114 -7.82 5.86 7.94
C ASN A 114 -7.92 4.44 8.54
N LEU A 115 -6.78 3.79 8.72
CA LEU A 115 -6.69 2.43 9.24
C LEU A 115 -6.48 2.34 10.77
N GLU A 116 -6.48 3.46 11.50
CA GLU A 116 -6.22 3.49 12.97
C GLU A 116 -7.13 2.58 13.80
N ASN A 117 -8.38 2.37 13.36
CA ASN A 117 -9.37 1.56 14.06
C ASN A 117 -9.79 0.31 13.26
N ILE A 118 -8.87 -0.24 12.47
CA ILE A 118 -9.16 -1.41 11.64
C ILE A 118 -9.45 -2.66 12.48
N SER A 119 -10.59 -3.30 12.21
CA SER A 119 -10.94 -4.64 12.71
C SER A 119 -10.63 -5.72 11.66
N SER A 120 -10.38 -6.95 12.11
CA SER A 120 -10.40 -8.11 11.22
C SER A 120 -11.82 -8.34 10.69
N GLY A 121 -11.98 -8.43 9.36
CA GLY A 121 -13.28 -8.57 8.72
C GLY A 121 -13.20 -8.70 7.19
N ASP A 122 -14.30 -8.37 6.52
CA ASP A 122 -14.46 -8.45 5.05
C ASP A 122 -13.37 -7.65 4.29
N SER A 123 -12.76 -6.65 4.93
CA SER A 123 -11.71 -5.81 4.33
C SER A 123 -10.34 -6.50 4.20
N THR A 124 -10.12 -7.62 4.88
CA THR A 124 -8.79 -8.29 4.95
C THR A 124 -8.22 -8.53 3.56
N ASP A 125 -9.03 -9.06 2.65
CA ASP A 125 -8.62 -9.35 1.27
C ASP A 125 -8.22 -8.10 0.50
N LEU A 126 -8.94 -7.00 0.71
CA LEU A 126 -8.67 -5.73 0.05
C LEU A 126 -7.36 -5.11 0.55
N ILE A 127 -7.14 -5.10 1.87
CA ILE A 127 -5.95 -4.49 2.48
C ILE A 127 -4.68 -5.22 2.08
N LEU A 128 -4.74 -6.56 2.03
CA LEU A 128 -3.62 -7.42 1.66
C LEU A 128 -3.43 -7.51 0.14
N ASN A 129 -4.33 -6.95 -0.67
CA ASN A 129 -4.22 -7.01 -2.12
C ASN A 129 -3.16 -6.02 -2.62
N TRP A 130 -1.95 -6.52 -2.82
CA TRP A 130 -0.83 -5.74 -3.32
C TRP A 130 -1.11 -5.08 -4.68
N GLY A 131 -1.93 -5.67 -5.54
CA GLY A 131 -2.18 -5.14 -6.89
C GLY A 131 -2.97 -3.84 -6.91
N ILE A 132 -3.94 -3.71 -5.99
CA ILE A 132 -4.87 -2.57 -5.95
C ILE A 132 -4.78 -1.75 -4.67
N SER A 133 -3.99 -2.16 -3.68
CA SER A 133 -3.88 -1.48 -2.39
C SER A 133 -2.44 -1.18 -1.99
N MET A 134 -2.27 -0.05 -1.31
CA MET A 134 -1.03 0.38 -0.65
C MET A 134 -1.35 0.97 0.71
N ILE A 135 -0.45 0.84 1.67
CA ILE A 135 -0.59 1.52 2.96
C ILE A 135 0.39 2.68 2.99
N LEU A 136 -0.11 3.90 3.16
CA LEU A 136 0.71 5.09 3.39
C LEU A 136 0.94 5.26 4.88
N LEU A 137 2.19 5.41 5.29
CA LEU A 137 2.61 5.86 6.62
C LEU A 137 3.02 7.32 6.53
N THR A 138 2.49 8.18 7.40
CA THR A 138 2.82 9.61 7.41
C THR A 138 2.49 10.28 8.74
N ASP A 139 3.07 11.46 8.97
CA ASP A 139 2.69 12.37 10.05
C ASP A 139 1.56 13.33 9.64
N MET A 140 1.08 13.26 8.39
CA MET A 140 0.06 14.14 7.84
C MET A 140 -1.36 13.62 8.10
N LYS A 141 -2.32 14.54 8.28
CA LYS A 141 -3.75 14.19 8.40
C LYS A 141 -4.35 13.86 7.02
N LEU A 142 -5.37 13.00 7.02
CA LEU A 142 -6.09 12.51 5.83
C LEU A 142 -6.39 13.60 4.79
N LYS A 143 -6.96 14.73 5.22
CA LYS A 143 -7.33 15.85 4.33
C LYS A 143 -6.16 16.48 3.55
N TYR A 144 -4.93 16.36 4.05
CA TYR A 144 -3.74 16.89 3.38
C TYR A 144 -3.06 15.84 2.50
N VAL A 145 -3.28 14.55 2.80
CA VAL A 145 -2.73 13.43 2.05
C VAL A 145 -3.52 13.21 0.76
N THR A 146 -4.86 13.24 0.81
CA THR A 146 -5.71 12.90 -0.34
C THR A 146 -5.35 13.64 -1.63
N PRO A 147 -5.14 14.98 -1.64
CA PRO A 147 -4.77 15.69 -2.87
C PRO A 147 -3.44 15.25 -3.48
N GLU A 148 -2.51 14.73 -2.68
CA GLU A 148 -1.25 14.16 -3.17
C GLU A 148 -1.49 12.78 -3.80
N ILE A 149 -2.31 11.95 -3.15
CA ILE A 149 -2.63 10.58 -3.62
C ILE A 149 -3.48 10.58 -4.88
N GLU A 150 -4.36 11.57 -5.07
CA GLU A 150 -5.15 11.70 -6.31
C GLU A 150 -4.28 11.68 -7.57
N LYS A 151 -3.11 12.33 -7.49
CA LYS A 151 -2.12 12.38 -8.57
C LYS A 151 -1.48 11.02 -8.84
N TRP A 152 -1.48 10.11 -7.88
CA TRP A 152 -0.87 8.78 -8.00
C TRP A 152 -1.76 7.83 -8.78
N ILE A 153 -3.04 8.14 -8.99
CA ILE A 153 -3.96 7.18 -9.62
C ILE A 153 -3.78 7.22 -11.14
N SER A 154 -3.51 6.05 -11.72
CA SER A 154 -3.27 5.95 -13.16
C SER A 154 -4.57 6.07 -13.94
N THR A 155 -4.54 6.86 -15.01
CA THR A 155 -5.60 6.98 -16.02
C THR A 155 -5.38 6.06 -17.22
N ASN A 156 -4.25 5.35 -17.26
CA ASN A 156 -3.82 4.54 -18.40
C ASN A 156 -4.58 3.21 -18.44
N THR A 157 -5.20 2.92 -19.58
CA THR A 157 -5.95 1.68 -19.84
C THR A 157 -5.07 0.43 -19.96
N LYS A 158 -3.75 0.59 -20.16
CA LYS A 158 -2.81 -0.53 -20.38
C LYS A 158 -1.99 -0.90 -19.14
N SER A 159 -2.11 -0.15 -18.06
CA SER A 159 -1.37 -0.44 -16.83
C SER A 159 -2.07 -1.59 -16.10
N SER A 160 -1.34 -2.67 -15.84
CA SER A 160 -1.79 -3.75 -14.95
C SER A 160 -1.94 -3.29 -13.49
N PHE A 161 -1.39 -2.12 -13.15
CA PHE A 161 -1.49 -1.53 -11.83
C PHE A 161 -2.32 -0.26 -11.81
N GLY A 162 -3.01 -0.07 -10.70
CA GLY A 162 -3.86 1.06 -10.39
C GLY A 162 -3.19 2.44 -10.33
N TYR A 163 -1.86 2.47 -10.37
CA TYR A 163 -1.03 3.55 -9.87
C TYR A 163 0.00 4.06 -10.88
N ASN A 164 0.29 5.35 -10.82
CA ASN A 164 1.43 6.01 -11.43
C ASN A 164 2.55 6.07 -10.40
N TYR A 165 3.41 5.04 -10.42
CA TYR A 165 4.51 4.90 -9.46
C TYR A 165 5.55 6.01 -9.57
N ASP A 166 5.76 6.60 -10.75
CA ASP A 166 6.71 7.71 -10.92
C ASP A 166 6.22 8.97 -10.17
N LEU A 167 4.92 9.27 -10.22
CA LEU A 167 4.32 10.35 -9.43
C LEU A 167 4.33 10.05 -7.93
N ALA A 168 4.08 8.80 -7.54
CA ALA A 168 4.22 8.37 -6.15
C ALA A 168 5.66 8.55 -5.65
N ALA A 169 6.66 8.14 -6.43
CA ALA A 169 8.09 8.31 -6.12
C ALA A 169 8.45 9.79 -5.94
N ASN A 170 8.03 10.64 -6.88
CA ASN A 170 8.26 12.08 -6.79
C ASN A 170 7.60 12.71 -5.56
N THR A 171 6.42 12.23 -5.18
CA THR A 171 5.74 12.70 -3.96
C THR A 171 6.51 12.31 -2.71
N LEU A 172 6.98 11.06 -2.61
CA LEU A 172 7.79 10.59 -1.48
C LEU A 172 9.13 11.33 -1.37
N LEU A 173 9.75 11.67 -2.51
CA LEU A 173 10.98 12.48 -2.54
C LEU A 173 10.78 13.89 -1.97
N ASN A 174 9.65 14.50 -2.30
CA ASN A 174 9.33 15.87 -1.88
C ASN A 174 8.71 15.93 -0.48
N ASN A 175 8.22 14.81 0.04
CA ASN A 175 7.60 14.69 1.36
C ASN A 175 8.29 13.60 2.18
N ARG A 176 9.40 13.96 2.82
CA ARG A 176 10.22 13.01 3.59
C ARG A 176 9.50 12.37 4.78
N ASN A 177 8.34 12.89 5.19
CA ASN A 177 7.50 12.33 6.25
C ASN A 177 6.44 11.36 5.71
N MET A 178 6.73 10.70 4.59
CA MET A 178 5.85 9.71 3.97
C MET A 178 6.64 8.45 3.61
N ALA A 179 6.02 7.30 3.80
CA ALA A 179 6.47 6.04 3.24
C ALA A 179 5.28 5.19 2.80
N ILE A 180 5.49 4.32 1.83
CA ILE A 180 4.54 3.31 1.39
C ILE A 180 4.96 1.98 1.97
N LEU A 181 4.06 1.30 2.66
CA LEU A 181 4.17 -0.08 3.07
C LEU A 181 3.34 -0.95 2.10
N ARG A 182 3.96 -2.02 1.59
CA ARG A 182 3.31 -3.03 0.76
C ARG A 182 3.53 -4.42 1.35
N TYR A 183 2.46 -5.21 1.39
CA TYR A 183 2.48 -6.61 1.77
C TYR A 183 2.49 -7.50 0.53
N PHE A 184 3.22 -8.60 0.56
CA PHE A 184 3.28 -9.60 -0.50
C PHE A 184 3.09 -10.99 0.13
N PRO A 185 2.01 -11.73 -0.25
CA PRO A 185 1.83 -13.10 0.23
C PRO A 185 2.93 -14.02 -0.33
N ALA A 186 3.16 -15.16 0.34
CA ALA A 186 3.97 -16.21 -0.25
C ALA A 186 3.25 -16.79 -1.48
N ASP A 187 3.98 -17.00 -2.57
CA ASP A 187 3.45 -17.55 -3.83
C ASP A 187 4.60 -18.01 -4.76
N ASN A 188 4.42 -19.16 -5.41
CA ASN A 188 5.27 -19.68 -6.48
C ASN A 188 6.79 -19.68 -6.15
N GLY A 189 7.18 -20.21 -4.99
CA GLY A 189 8.59 -20.26 -4.56
C GLY A 189 9.06 -19.00 -3.84
N SER A 190 8.17 -18.02 -3.63
CA SER A 190 8.49 -16.76 -2.96
C SER A 190 7.96 -16.76 -1.54
N ASN A 191 8.81 -16.32 -0.60
CA ASN A 191 8.43 -16.14 0.80
C ASN A 191 7.47 -14.95 0.98
N GLU A 192 6.68 -14.99 2.05
CA GLU A 192 5.83 -13.87 2.46
C GLU A 192 6.71 -12.68 2.90
N GLN A 193 6.40 -11.49 2.40
CA GLN A 193 7.26 -10.31 2.56
C GLN A 193 6.46 -9.04 2.82
N ILE A 194 7.11 -8.09 3.52
CA ILE A 194 6.72 -6.68 3.54
C ILE A 194 7.84 -5.86 2.95
N ALA A 195 7.47 -4.87 2.15
CA ALA A 195 8.38 -3.84 1.67
C ALA A 195 7.92 -2.46 2.13
N ILE A 196 8.88 -1.61 2.51
CA ILE A 196 8.65 -0.19 2.74
C ILE A 196 9.45 0.63 1.74
N ILE A 197 8.82 1.68 1.21
CA ILE A 197 9.37 2.58 0.20
C ILE A 197 9.24 4.01 0.72
N GLY A 198 10.33 4.75 0.81
CA GLY A 198 10.33 6.09 1.39
C GLY A 198 11.72 6.64 1.58
N ASP A 199 11.81 7.82 2.20
CA ASP A 199 13.10 8.41 2.56
C ASP A 199 13.81 7.55 3.62
N ASP A 200 15.12 7.33 3.45
CA ASP A 200 15.89 6.44 4.33
C ASP A 200 15.84 6.88 5.79
N SER A 201 15.81 8.20 6.08
CA SER A 201 15.74 8.67 7.47
C SER A 201 14.40 8.30 8.11
N PHE A 202 13.30 8.59 7.43
CA PHE A 202 11.95 8.30 7.94
C PHE A 202 11.74 6.80 8.20
N ILE A 203 12.30 5.94 7.35
CA ILE A 203 12.20 4.48 7.54
C ILE A 203 13.03 4.02 8.74
N ASN A 204 14.21 4.60 8.95
CA ASN A 204 15.14 4.18 10.01
C ASN A 204 14.75 4.65 11.41
N ASP A 205 13.97 5.73 11.54
CA ASP A 205 13.72 6.34 12.84
C ASP A 205 12.90 5.42 13.78
N GLU A 206 11.86 4.74 13.29
CA GLU A 206 11.00 3.86 14.12
C GLU A 206 10.39 2.67 13.34
N VAL A 207 10.00 2.89 12.08
CA VAL A 207 9.23 1.90 11.31
C VAL A 207 10.02 0.61 11.05
N ALA A 208 11.30 0.72 10.70
CA ALA A 208 12.16 -0.44 10.46
C ALA A 208 12.32 -1.32 11.72
N HIS A 209 12.36 -0.71 12.91
CA HIS A 209 12.47 -1.43 14.17
C HIS A 209 11.20 -2.25 14.42
N CYS A 210 10.02 -1.65 14.24
CA CYS A 210 8.72 -2.31 14.37
C CYS A 210 8.55 -3.52 13.43
N ILE A 211 9.01 -3.38 12.18
CA ILE A 211 8.94 -4.50 11.22
C ILE A 211 9.93 -5.60 11.63
N SER A 212 11.15 -5.23 12.04
CA SER A 212 12.19 -6.19 12.40
C SER A 212 11.81 -7.00 13.64
N SER A 213 11.23 -6.40 14.68
CA SER A 213 10.77 -7.14 15.86
C SER A 213 9.72 -8.20 15.51
N ILE A 214 8.86 -7.93 14.54
CA ILE A 214 7.82 -8.88 14.10
C ILE A 214 8.39 -9.96 13.17
N ALA A 215 9.39 -9.61 12.36
CA ALA A 215 10.05 -10.52 11.44
C ALA A 215 11.08 -11.45 12.10
N GLU A 216 11.73 -10.99 13.18
CA GLU A 216 12.83 -11.70 13.87
C GLU A 216 12.38 -12.54 15.08
N ASP A 217 11.17 -12.33 15.61
CA ASP A 217 10.59 -13.17 16.68
C ASP A 217 10.25 -14.61 16.22
N LYS A 218 10.80 -15.09 15.08
CA LYS A 218 10.43 -16.36 14.40
C LYS A 218 11.55 -17.03 13.60
#